data_AF-A0A024P8R1-F1
#
_entry.id   AF-A0A024P8R1-F1
#
_cell.length_a   1.000
_cell.length_b   1.000
_cell.length_c   1.000
_cell.angle_alpha   90.00
_cell.angle_beta   90.00
_cell.angle_gamma   90.00
#
_symmetry.space_group_name_H-M   'P 1'
#
loop_
_entity.id
_entity.type
_entity.pdbx_description
1 polymer ?
#
loop_
_entity_poly.entity_id
_entity_poly.type
_entity_poly.pdbx_seq_one_letter_code
_entity_poly.pdbx_strand_id
1 'polypeptide(L)'
;MNRKKIFLICGAILFISSVPLGPKMLVELIHASLMESRYKLTSFNNDYPSREPYFEYANHSIKIDEELKNKDTFVDPWEHRTAIGNLALIVDGEVKDLLKKYPVRVEQSGLSRYWGDIAFIKMADIKKNKKSLVVVLKKTQEIQKELPNGDITGGASSNELEYTTYTFGPEGSINRDDFRLTQRNALQTKILNAGVVGPHRLGFYTNAWQGYPTIFFPFMYPLLPMILGFIIILVTLVKLKREKYQGR
;
A
#
# COMPACT_ATOMS: atom_id res chain seq x y z
N MET A 1 20.34 -35.71 -26.86
CA MET A 1 20.65 -35.33 -25.45
C MET A 1 20.04 -36.37 -24.50
N ASN A 2 20.76 -36.87 -23.49
CA ASN A 2 20.23 -37.84 -22.52
C ASN A 2 19.00 -37.24 -21.81
N ARG A 3 17.88 -37.98 -21.72
CA ARG A 3 16.63 -37.53 -21.06
C ARG A 3 16.88 -36.93 -19.67
N LYS A 4 17.83 -37.48 -18.91
CA LYS A 4 18.22 -36.97 -17.58
C LYS A 4 18.83 -35.57 -17.63
N LYS A 5 19.65 -35.28 -18.65
CA LYS A 5 20.22 -33.94 -18.87
C LYS A 5 19.12 -32.95 -19.24
N ILE A 6 18.13 -33.36 -20.04
CA ILE A 6 16.95 -32.53 -20.36
C ILE A 6 16.19 -32.19 -19.08
N PHE A 7 15.84 -33.18 -18.25
CA PHE A 7 15.13 -32.93 -16.99
C PHE A 7 15.91 -32.02 -16.03
N LEU A 8 17.23 -32.23 -15.89
CA LEU A 8 18.07 -31.37 -15.06
C LEU A 8 18.06 -29.92 -15.57
N ILE A 9 18.20 -29.72 -16.88
CA ILE A 9 18.16 -28.39 -17.51
C ILE A 9 16.79 -27.74 -17.30
N CYS A 10 15.68 -28.46 -17.54
CA CYS A 10 14.34 -27.94 -17.30
C CYS A 10 14.14 -27.55 -15.82
N GLY A 11 14.54 -28.39 -14.88
CA GLY A 11 14.46 -28.10 -13.45
C GLY A 11 15.29 -26.87 -13.07
N ALA A 12 16.51 -26.75 -13.60
CA ALA A 12 17.38 -25.59 -13.41
C ALA A 12 16.76 -24.31 -13.96
N ILE A 13 16.19 -24.33 -15.16
CA ILE A 13 15.52 -23.16 -15.75
C ILE A 13 14.34 -22.72 -14.88
N LEU A 14 13.47 -23.66 -14.45
CA LEU A 14 12.32 -23.34 -13.59
C LEU A 14 12.75 -22.74 -12.25
N PHE A 15 13.77 -23.33 -11.62
CA PHE A 15 14.29 -22.83 -10.35
C PHE A 15 14.94 -21.45 -10.51
N ILE A 16 15.92 -21.32 -11.40
CA ILE A 16 16.69 -20.08 -11.59
C ILE A 16 15.80 -18.92 -12.02
N SER A 17 14.82 -19.15 -12.90
CA SER A 17 13.88 -18.11 -13.33
C SER A 17 12.93 -17.62 -12.22
N SER A 18 12.76 -18.42 -11.17
CA SER A 18 11.81 -18.13 -10.09
C SER A 18 12.47 -17.66 -8.80
N VAL A 19 13.74 -18.03 -8.56
CA VAL A 19 14.52 -17.67 -7.36
C VAL A 19 14.59 -16.17 -7.08
N PRO A 20 14.72 -15.24 -8.06
CA PRO A 20 14.78 -13.81 -7.75
C PRO A 20 13.51 -13.26 -7.09
N LEU A 21 12.36 -13.87 -7.36
CA LEU A 21 11.05 -13.42 -6.89
C LEU A 21 10.50 -14.30 -5.77
N GLY A 22 10.81 -15.60 -5.77
CA GLY A 22 10.32 -16.62 -4.83
C GLY A 22 10.42 -16.23 -3.36
N PRO A 23 11.64 -16.03 -2.83
CA PRO A 23 11.86 -15.61 -1.46
C PRO A 23 11.20 -14.26 -1.13
N LYS A 24 11.22 -13.30 -2.07
CA LYS A 24 10.58 -11.98 -1.86
C LYS A 24 9.07 -12.12 -1.68
N MET A 25 8.42 -12.96 -2.49
CA MET A 25 6.99 -13.27 -2.36
C MET A 25 6.66 -14.03 -1.08
N LEU A 26 7.52 -14.95 -0.66
CA LEU A 26 7.31 -15.65 0.61
C LEU A 26 7.37 -14.68 1.80
N VAL A 27 8.37 -13.79 1.84
CA VAL A 27 8.50 -12.76 2.88
C VAL A 27 7.30 -11.81 2.87
N GLU A 28 6.84 -11.38 1.69
CA GLU A 28 5.65 -10.56 1.51
C GLU A 28 4.40 -11.22 2.09
N LEU A 29 4.16 -12.51 1.80
CA LEU A 29 3.03 -13.28 2.34
C LEU A 29 3.10 -13.42 3.87
N ILE A 30 4.29 -13.64 4.42
CA ILE A 30 4.51 -13.71 5.87
C ILE A 30 4.15 -12.36 6.52
N HIS A 31 4.67 -11.25 5.98
CA HIS A 31 4.35 -9.92 6.49
C HIS A 31 2.86 -9.58 6.39
N ALA A 32 2.23 -9.89 5.25
CA ALA A 32 0.80 -9.71 5.07
C ALA A 32 0.00 -10.51 6.11
N SER A 33 0.31 -11.79 6.29
CA SER A 33 -0.34 -12.66 7.29
C SER A 33 -0.14 -12.15 8.72
N LEU A 34 1.07 -11.73 9.08
CA LEU A 34 1.36 -11.14 10.40
C LEU A 34 0.58 -9.85 10.64
N MET A 35 0.42 -9.01 9.61
CA MET A 35 -0.34 -7.77 9.72
C MET A 35 -1.85 -8.00 9.73
N GLU A 36 -2.38 -8.95 8.96
CA GLU A 36 -3.80 -9.35 9.00
C GLU A 36 -4.20 -9.98 10.33
N SER A 37 -3.35 -10.84 10.90
CA SER A 37 -3.62 -11.46 12.21
C SER A 37 -3.55 -10.46 13.37
N ARG A 38 -2.86 -9.33 13.21
CA ARG A 38 -2.66 -8.34 14.28
C ARG A 38 -3.56 -7.13 14.16
N TYR A 39 -3.79 -6.62 12.96
CA TYR A 39 -4.46 -5.34 12.75
C TYR A 39 -5.65 -5.48 11.82
N LYS A 40 -6.82 -5.00 12.25
CA LYS A 40 -7.97 -4.79 11.37
C LYS A 40 -8.12 -3.29 11.11
N LEU A 41 -8.00 -2.89 9.85
CA LEU A 41 -8.16 -1.50 9.41
C LEU A 41 -9.46 -1.34 8.64
N THR A 42 -10.15 -0.23 8.84
CA THR A 42 -11.36 0.14 8.09
C THR A 42 -11.27 1.62 7.79
N SER A 43 -11.18 1.97 6.50
CA SER A 43 -11.12 3.35 6.04
C SER A 43 -12.52 3.92 5.91
N PHE A 44 -12.73 5.12 6.44
CA PHE A 44 -13.98 5.86 6.32
C PHE A 44 -14.10 6.61 4.98
N ASN A 45 -12.99 6.77 4.25
CA ASN A 45 -12.99 7.42 2.94
C ASN A 45 -13.76 6.63 1.87
N ASN A 46 -13.92 5.32 2.07
CA ASN A 46 -14.60 4.43 1.14
C ASN A 46 -16.08 4.21 1.51
N ASP A 47 -16.58 4.87 2.55
CA ASP A 47 -17.98 4.73 2.97
C ASP A 47 -18.92 5.37 1.93
N TYR A 48 -20.08 4.74 1.74
CA TYR A 48 -21.16 5.27 0.92
C TYR A 48 -22.46 5.33 1.76
N PRO A 49 -23.07 6.52 1.94
CA PRO A 49 -22.62 7.83 1.46
C PRO A 49 -21.32 8.29 2.16
N SER A 50 -20.58 9.21 1.51
CA SER A 50 -19.31 9.72 2.08
C SER A 50 -19.58 10.44 3.39
N ARG A 51 -18.75 10.16 4.41
CA ARG A 51 -18.86 10.82 5.72
C ARG A 51 -18.29 12.23 5.68
N GLU A 52 -18.89 13.12 6.46
CA GLU A 52 -18.29 14.41 6.75
C GLU A 52 -16.88 14.23 7.37
N PRO A 53 -15.94 15.14 7.09
CA PRO A 53 -14.57 15.06 7.60
C PRO A 53 -14.49 15.55 9.05
N TYR A 54 -15.38 15.07 9.90
CA TYR A 54 -15.50 15.39 11.32
C TYR A 54 -15.75 14.11 12.13
N PHE A 55 -14.95 13.89 13.17
CA PHE A 55 -15.00 12.72 14.01
C PHE A 55 -14.82 13.09 15.48
N GLU A 56 -15.62 12.48 16.33
CA GLU A 56 -15.41 12.45 17.77
C GLU A 56 -14.78 11.12 18.16
N TYR A 57 -13.60 11.15 18.78
CA TYR A 57 -12.90 9.95 19.20
C TYR A 57 -12.10 10.16 20.49
N ALA A 58 -12.38 9.34 21.51
CA ALA A 58 -11.68 9.36 22.80
C ALA A 58 -11.56 10.79 23.40
N ASN A 59 -12.67 11.53 23.39
CA ASN A 59 -12.79 12.92 23.85
C ASN A 59 -12.05 13.97 23.00
N HIS A 60 -11.63 13.61 21.78
CA HIS A 60 -11.11 14.55 20.80
C HIS A 60 -12.11 14.82 19.69
N SER A 61 -12.25 16.10 19.37
CA SER A 61 -12.92 16.57 18.15
C SER A 61 -11.88 16.72 17.04
N ILE A 62 -12.07 16.02 15.93
CA ILE A 62 -11.07 15.93 14.84
C ILE A 62 -11.78 16.31 13.55
N LYS A 63 -11.29 17.34 12.86
CA LYS A 63 -11.86 17.77 11.58
C LYS A 63 -10.84 18.19 10.55
N ILE A 64 -11.22 18.10 9.28
CA ILE A 64 -10.54 18.80 8.19
C ILE A 64 -11.32 20.07 7.89
N ASP A 65 -10.63 21.20 7.98
CA ASP A 65 -11.13 22.49 7.51
C ASP A 65 -10.55 22.78 6.13
N GLU A 66 -11.39 23.27 5.22
CA GLU A 66 -11.06 23.48 3.82
C GLU A 66 -11.18 24.97 3.48
N GLU A 67 -10.09 25.55 2.96
CA GLU A 67 -10.06 26.91 2.43
C GLU A 67 -9.70 26.87 0.94
N LEU A 68 -10.69 27.06 0.06
CA LEU A 68 -10.45 27.11 -1.38
C LEU A 68 -9.81 28.45 -1.76
N LYS A 69 -8.56 28.41 -2.25
CA LYS A 69 -7.82 29.62 -2.61
C LYS A 69 -8.32 30.28 -3.89
N ASN A 70 -8.87 29.48 -4.81
CA ASN A 70 -9.30 29.97 -6.11
C ASN A 70 -10.51 29.15 -6.58
N LYS A 71 -11.53 29.81 -7.15
CA LYS A 71 -12.70 29.12 -7.74
C LYS A 71 -12.37 28.47 -9.09
N ASP A 72 -11.18 28.72 -9.62
CA ASP A 72 -10.69 28.07 -10.82
C ASP A 72 -10.55 26.57 -10.57
N THR A 73 -11.30 25.81 -11.36
CA THR A 73 -11.30 24.35 -11.32
C THR A 73 -10.58 23.80 -12.55
N PHE A 74 -9.92 22.66 -12.40
CA PHE A 74 -9.44 21.84 -13.51
C PHE A 74 -10.07 20.45 -13.44
N VAL A 75 -9.96 19.68 -14.52
CA VAL A 75 -10.37 18.28 -14.55
C VAL A 75 -9.12 17.43 -14.32
N ASP A 76 -9.16 16.54 -13.33
CA ASP A 76 -8.08 15.61 -13.04
C ASP A 76 -8.06 14.43 -14.04
N PRO A 77 -7.02 13.57 -14.06
CA PRO A 77 -6.95 12.42 -14.97
C PRO A 77 -8.06 11.36 -14.78
N TRP A 78 -8.91 11.50 -13.77
CA TRP A 78 -10.04 10.63 -13.49
C TRP A 78 -11.38 11.34 -13.73
N GLU A 79 -11.35 12.41 -14.53
CA GLU A 79 -12.51 13.20 -14.92
C GLU A 79 -13.21 13.91 -13.76
N HIS A 80 -12.52 14.10 -12.62
CA HIS A 80 -13.10 14.83 -11.49
C HIS A 80 -12.78 16.31 -11.56
N ARG A 81 -13.83 17.14 -11.39
CA ARG A 81 -13.66 18.57 -11.24
C ARG A 81 -13.01 18.88 -9.90
N THR A 82 -11.85 19.52 -9.96
CA THR A 82 -10.93 19.71 -8.84
C THR A 82 -10.54 21.18 -8.71
N ALA A 83 -10.60 21.70 -7.49
CA ALA A 83 -10.08 23.01 -7.12
C ALA A 83 -8.78 22.86 -6.30
N ILE A 84 -8.07 23.96 -6.11
CA ILE A 84 -6.87 24.00 -5.24
C ILE A 84 -7.21 24.71 -3.92
N GLY A 85 -7.06 24.00 -2.82
CA GLY A 85 -7.37 24.48 -1.47
C GLY A 85 -6.22 24.30 -0.48
N ASN A 86 -6.32 24.97 0.66
CA ASN A 86 -5.57 24.60 1.85
C ASN A 86 -6.46 23.68 2.70
N LEU A 87 -5.88 22.62 3.24
CA LEU A 87 -6.57 21.67 4.13
C LEU A 87 -5.89 21.71 5.50
N ALA A 88 -6.64 22.05 6.54
CA ALA A 88 -6.14 22.11 7.91
C ALA A 88 -6.70 20.93 8.72
N LEU A 89 -5.81 20.15 9.34
CA LEU A 89 -6.22 19.19 10.37
C LEU A 89 -6.40 19.96 11.68
N ILE A 90 -7.62 20.04 12.17
CA ILE A 90 -7.97 20.68 13.43
C ILE A 90 -8.31 19.61 14.46
N VAL A 91 -7.68 19.68 15.62
CA VAL A 91 -7.96 18.82 16.77
C VAL A 91 -8.25 19.70 17.97
N ASP A 92 -9.43 19.55 18.57
CA ASP A 92 -9.88 20.30 19.75
C ASP A 92 -9.81 21.83 19.54
N GLY A 93 -10.15 22.27 18.34
CA GLY A 93 -10.14 23.69 17.95
C GLY A 93 -8.75 24.22 17.55
N GLU A 94 -7.68 23.45 17.72
CA GLU A 94 -6.33 23.86 17.33
C GLU A 94 -5.90 23.25 15.99
N VAL A 95 -5.29 24.07 15.13
CA VAL A 95 -4.67 23.59 13.88
C VAL A 95 -3.43 22.78 14.22
N LYS A 96 -3.48 21.46 14.00
CA LYS A 96 -2.36 20.54 14.22
C LYS A 96 -1.49 20.37 12.97
N ASP A 97 -2.06 20.52 11.79
CA ASP A 97 -1.32 20.47 10.53
C ASP A 97 -2.03 21.27 9.43
N LEU A 98 -1.25 21.72 8.43
CA LEU A 98 -1.72 22.49 7.28
C LEU A 98 -1.09 21.97 5.99
N LEU A 99 -1.95 21.47 5.10
CA LEU A 99 -1.62 21.06 3.74
C LEU A 99 -1.94 22.21 2.79
N LYS A 100 -0.92 22.84 2.19
CA LYS A 100 -1.09 24.02 1.33
C LYS A 100 -1.21 23.61 -0.14
N LYS A 101 -2.19 24.18 -0.85
CA LYS A 101 -2.39 24.01 -2.30
C LYS A 101 -2.71 22.56 -2.75
N TYR A 102 -3.49 21.83 -1.98
CA TYR A 102 -3.88 20.47 -2.32
C TYR A 102 -5.08 20.42 -3.28
N PRO A 103 -5.19 19.36 -4.11
CA PRO A 103 -6.36 19.13 -4.93
C PRO A 103 -7.57 18.78 -4.06
N VAL A 104 -8.72 19.35 -4.38
CA VAL A 104 -10.00 19.11 -3.72
C VAL A 104 -11.07 18.87 -4.77
N ARG A 105 -11.71 17.70 -4.75
CA ARG A 105 -12.77 17.36 -5.70
C ARG A 105 -14.06 18.08 -5.31
N VAL A 106 -14.45 19.10 -6.08
CA VAL A 106 -15.55 20.01 -5.70
C VAL A 106 -16.95 19.41 -5.92
N GLU A 107 -17.05 18.39 -6.77
CA GLU A 107 -18.30 17.68 -7.06
C GLU A 107 -18.60 16.55 -6.06
N GLN A 108 -17.61 16.20 -5.22
CA GLN A 108 -17.74 15.18 -4.19
C GLN A 108 -18.09 15.81 -2.83
N SER A 109 -18.65 14.99 -1.94
CA SER A 109 -19.02 15.39 -0.58
C SER A 109 -18.17 14.67 0.46
N GLY A 110 -18.08 15.24 1.66
CA GLY A 110 -17.39 14.62 2.78
C GLY A 110 -15.92 14.30 2.51
N LEU A 111 -15.44 13.18 3.04
CA LEU A 111 -14.07 12.70 2.93
C LEU A 111 -13.65 12.31 1.51
N SER A 112 -14.59 11.99 0.63
CA SER A 112 -14.25 11.60 -0.75
C SER A 112 -13.58 12.73 -1.53
N ARG A 113 -13.83 13.99 -1.14
CA ARG A 113 -13.19 15.20 -1.69
C ARG A 113 -11.67 15.17 -1.64
N TYR A 114 -11.10 14.47 -0.65
CA TYR A 114 -9.66 14.45 -0.33
C TYR A 114 -9.00 13.09 -0.67
N TRP A 115 -9.63 12.33 -1.58
CA TRP A 115 -9.16 11.02 -1.99
C TRP A 115 -7.69 11.05 -2.45
N GLY A 116 -6.88 10.16 -1.90
CA GLY A 116 -5.44 10.08 -2.22
C GLY A 116 -4.55 10.92 -1.32
N ASP A 117 -5.09 11.90 -0.59
CA ASP A 117 -4.31 12.86 0.20
C ASP A 117 -4.58 12.78 1.70
N ILE A 118 -5.84 12.60 2.11
CA ILE A 118 -6.23 12.50 3.52
C ILE A 118 -7.06 11.23 3.72
N ALA A 119 -6.74 10.46 4.75
CA ALA A 119 -7.55 9.30 5.13
C ALA A 119 -7.85 9.23 6.63
N PHE A 120 -9.09 8.85 6.96
CA PHE A 120 -9.51 8.52 8.32
C PHE A 120 -9.71 7.01 8.41
N ILE A 121 -8.98 6.37 9.33
CA ILE A 121 -8.92 4.91 9.41
C ILE A 121 -9.18 4.47 10.85
N LYS A 122 -10.21 3.65 11.03
CA LYS A 122 -10.38 2.88 12.27
C LYS A 122 -9.39 1.74 12.29
N MET A 123 -8.54 1.71 13.32
CA MET A 123 -7.57 0.65 13.55
C MET A 123 -7.94 -0.14 14.80
N ALA A 124 -7.96 -1.47 14.70
CA ALA A 124 -8.01 -2.36 15.86
C ALA A 124 -6.75 -3.23 15.92
N ASP A 125 -5.94 -3.07 16.97
CA ASP A 125 -4.87 -4.02 17.33
C ASP A 125 -5.53 -5.18 18.09
N ILE A 126 -5.72 -6.30 17.39
CA ILE A 126 -6.41 -7.51 17.86
C ILE A 126 -5.65 -8.11 19.06
N LYS A 127 -4.31 -8.12 19.00
CA LYS A 127 -3.48 -8.71 20.06
C LYS A 127 -3.54 -7.89 21.34
N LYS A 128 -3.59 -6.56 21.23
CA LYS A 128 -3.67 -5.66 22.39
C LYS A 128 -5.10 -5.33 22.81
N ASN A 129 -6.10 -5.79 22.06
CA ASN A 129 -7.50 -5.38 22.20
C ASN A 129 -7.68 -3.85 22.28
N LYS A 130 -6.91 -3.10 21.49
CA LYS A 130 -6.95 -1.64 21.45
C LYS A 130 -7.55 -1.16 20.14
N LYS A 131 -8.47 -0.21 20.24
CA LYS A 131 -9.02 0.51 19.09
C LYS A 131 -8.42 1.91 19.06
N SER A 132 -8.16 2.39 17.86
CA SER A 132 -7.61 3.72 17.60
C SER A 132 -8.24 4.30 16.35
N LEU A 133 -8.28 5.63 16.28
CA LEU A 133 -8.51 6.34 15.03
C LEU A 133 -7.15 6.82 14.51
N VAL A 134 -6.89 6.62 13.22
CA VAL A 134 -5.68 7.10 12.55
C VAL A 134 -6.10 8.06 11.46
N VAL A 135 -5.56 9.28 11.51
CA VAL A 135 -5.64 10.24 10.40
C VAL A 135 -4.32 10.21 9.66
N VAL A 136 -4.37 9.99 8.36
CA VAL A 136 -3.20 9.99 7.47
C VAL A 136 -3.25 11.24 6.62
N LEU A 137 -2.14 11.97 6.58
CA LEU A 137 -1.94 13.14 5.74
C LEU A 137 -0.76 12.85 4.82
N LYS A 138 -0.98 12.93 3.51
CA LYS A 138 0.10 12.93 2.53
C LYS A 138 0.70 14.33 2.49
N LYS A 139 1.97 14.47 2.88
CA LYS A 139 2.69 15.76 2.98
C LYS A 139 3.28 16.22 1.65
N THR A 140 3.45 15.29 0.73
CA THR A 140 3.88 15.59 -0.63
C THR A 140 2.67 15.98 -1.48
N GLN A 141 2.68 17.22 -1.95
CA GLN A 141 1.66 17.75 -2.84
C GLN A 141 1.83 17.15 -4.24
N GLU A 142 0.75 16.60 -4.79
CA GLU A 142 0.68 16.16 -6.19
C GLU A 142 -0.49 16.86 -6.88
N ILE A 143 -0.23 17.49 -8.02
CA ILE A 143 -1.29 18.06 -8.88
C ILE A 143 -1.20 17.34 -10.21
N GLN A 144 -1.94 16.25 -10.32
CA GLN A 144 -1.89 15.42 -11.51
C GLN A 144 -2.73 16.01 -12.64
N LYS A 145 -2.19 15.95 -13.86
CA LYS A 145 -2.85 16.41 -15.09
C LYS A 145 -2.59 15.43 -16.22
N GLU A 146 -3.60 15.21 -17.05
CA GLU A 146 -3.48 14.43 -18.27
C GLU A 146 -2.97 15.31 -19.41
N LEU A 147 -1.98 14.81 -20.15
CA LEU A 147 -1.41 15.42 -21.33
C LEU A 147 -2.18 14.99 -22.59
N PRO A 148 -2.10 15.74 -23.71
CA PRO A 148 -2.83 15.38 -24.95
C PRO A 148 -2.51 13.99 -25.53
N ASN A 149 -1.38 13.38 -25.13
CA ASN A 149 -0.99 12.03 -25.51
C ASN A 149 -1.49 10.94 -24.56
N GLY A 150 -2.28 11.29 -23.53
CA GLY A 150 -2.80 10.39 -22.50
C GLY A 150 -1.85 10.16 -21.32
N ASP A 151 -0.65 10.76 -21.31
CA ASP A 151 0.28 10.63 -20.19
C ASP A 151 -0.17 11.47 -19.00
N ILE A 152 0.02 10.95 -17.79
CA ILE A 152 -0.25 11.68 -16.55
C ILE A 152 1.05 12.27 -16.01
N THR A 153 1.05 13.59 -15.77
CA THR A 153 2.16 14.33 -15.15
C THR A 153 1.78 14.90 -13.79
N GLY A 154 2.74 15.40 -13.02
CA GLY A 154 2.51 16.06 -11.73
C GLY A 154 2.42 15.14 -10.51
N GLY A 155 2.68 13.84 -10.71
CA GLY A 155 2.95 12.90 -9.62
C GLY A 155 4.38 13.01 -9.11
N ALA A 156 4.58 12.72 -7.83
CA ALA A 156 5.88 12.65 -7.18
C ALA A 156 6.45 11.23 -7.27
N SER A 157 7.79 11.14 -7.31
CA SER A 157 8.45 9.84 -7.27
C SER A 157 8.30 9.19 -5.88
N SER A 158 8.44 7.87 -5.79
CA SER A 158 8.34 7.16 -4.51
C SER A 158 9.32 7.64 -3.44
N ASN A 159 10.44 8.28 -3.83
CA ASN A 159 11.44 8.79 -2.91
C ASN A 159 11.08 10.16 -2.31
N GLU A 160 10.15 10.87 -2.94
CA GLU A 160 9.68 12.20 -2.55
C GLU A 160 8.39 12.16 -1.74
N LEU A 161 7.74 10.99 -1.67
CA LEU A 161 6.48 10.81 -0.98
C LEU A 161 6.68 10.76 0.54
N GLU A 162 6.12 11.76 1.23
CA GLU A 162 6.17 11.96 2.66
C GLU A 162 4.76 11.93 3.24
N TYR A 163 4.63 11.39 4.45
CA TYR A 163 3.36 11.18 5.14
C TYR A 163 3.50 11.54 6.61
N THR A 164 2.40 12.03 7.18
CA THR A 164 2.22 12.19 8.62
C THR A 164 1.00 11.38 9.04
N THR A 165 1.11 10.68 10.16
CA THR A 165 -0.04 10.04 10.81
C THR A 165 -0.28 10.62 12.19
N TYR A 166 -1.55 10.85 12.51
CA TYR A 166 -2.02 11.17 13.85
C TYR A 166 -2.83 9.97 14.35
N THR A 167 -2.33 9.27 15.35
CA THR A 167 -3.00 8.11 15.97
C THR A 167 -3.61 8.53 17.29
N PHE A 168 -4.93 8.46 17.37
CA PHE A 168 -5.72 8.72 18.56
C PHE A 168 -5.99 7.39 19.28
N GLY A 169 -5.38 7.24 20.46
CA GLY A 169 -5.52 6.10 21.35
C GLY A 169 -6.86 6.08 22.08
N PRO A 170 -7.26 4.93 22.64
CA PRO A 170 -8.53 4.82 23.37
C PRO A 170 -8.58 5.66 24.65
N GLU A 171 -7.42 5.99 25.23
CA GLU A 171 -7.28 6.79 26.45
C GLU A 171 -7.14 8.30 26.19
N GLY A 172 -7.38 8.76 24.96
CA GLY A 172 -7.17 10.17 24.57
C GLY A 172 -5.70 10.54 24.33
N SER A 173 -4.81 9.55 24.10
CA SER A 173 -3.45 9.85 23.69
C SER A 173 -3.40 10.17 22.20
N ILE A 174 -2.64 11.19 21.81
CA ILE A 174 -2.38 11.53 20.41
C ILE A 174 -0.90 11.26 20.12
N ASN A 175 -0.62 10.37 19.17
CA ASN A 175 0.73 10.13 18.68
C ASN A 175 0.89 10.62 17.25
N ARG A 176 1.92 11.44 16.99
CA ARG A 176 2.27 11.93 15.66
C ARG A 176 3.50 11.18 15.16
N ASP A 177 3.45 10.70 13.93
CA ASP A 177 4.55 9.98 13.29
C ASP A 177 4.71 10.43 11.84
N ASP A 178 5.91 10.88 11.49
CA ASP A 178 6.29 11.36 10.16
C ASP A 178 7.20 10.33 9.49
N PHE A 179 6.93 10.01 8.23
CA PHE A 179 7.74 9.04 7.51
C PHE A 179 7.73 9.26 6.00
N ARG A 180 8.80 8.81 5.35
CA ARG A 180 8.88 8.69 3.88
C ARG A 180 8.36 7.34 3.43
N LEU A 181 7.80 7.29 2.22
CA LEU A 181 7.32 6.03 1.64
C LEU A 181 8.40 4.95 1.65
N THR A 182 9.65 5.29 1.35
CA THR A 182 10.79 4.36 1.31
C THR A 182 11.27 3.88 2.67
N GLN A 183 10.92 4.59 3.75
CA GLN A 183 11.34 4.28 5.13
C GLN A 183 10.20 3.65 5.95
N ARG A 184 9.05 3.40 5.31
CA ARG A 184 7.85 2.93 6.00
C ARG A 184 8.06 1.55 6.63
N ASN A 185 7.41 1.33 7.77
CA ASN A 185 7.29 0.02 8.38
C ASN A 185 6.04 -0.75 7.88
N ALA A 186 5.86 -1.97 8.36
CA ALA A 186 4.74 -2.82 7.93
C ALA A 186 3.37 -2.26 8.31
N LEU A 187 3.23 -1.65 9.49
CA LEU A 187 1.97 -1.04 9.91
C LEU A 187 1.63 0.18 9.05
N GLN A 188 2.60 1.07 8.84
CA GLN A 188 2.46 2.23 7.96
C GLN A 188 2.08 1.80 6.53
N THR A 189 2.68 0.75 6.00
CA THR A 189 2.28 0.16 4.70
C THR A 189 0.81 -0.22 4.68
N LYS A 190 0.34 -0.92 5.72
CA LYS A 190 -1.07 -1.35 5.81
C LYS A 190 -2.02 -0.15 5.94
N ILE A 191 -1.62 0.87 6.71
CA ILE A 191 -2.36 2.13 6.88
C ILE A 191 -2.50 2.86 5.53
N LEU A 192 -1.40 3.05 4.79
CA LEU A 192 -1.43 3.70 3.49
C LEU A 192 -2.33 2.96 2.48
N ASN A 193 -2.25 1.62 2.45
CA ASN A 193 -3.09 0.79 1.60
C ASN A 193 -4.57 0.87 1.97
N ALA A 194 -4.91 0.84 3.26
CA ALA A 194 -6.29 0.94 3.72
C ALA A 194 -6.90 2.31 3.43
N GLY A 195 -6.11 3.38 3.62
CA GLY A 195 -6.53 4.76 3.36
C GLY A 195 -6.55 5.16 1.89
N VAL A 196 -5.99 4.34 1.01
CA VAL A 196 -5.84 4.64 -0.43
C VAL A 196 -5.08 5.97 -0.66
N VAL A 197 -4.09 6.25 0.18
CA VAL A 197 -3.23 7.45 0.11
C VAL A 197 -1.84 7.16 -0.48
N GLY A 198 -1.56 5.88 -0.75
CA GLY A 198 -0.39 5.47 -1.53
C GLY A 198 -0.61 5.70 -3.03
N PRO A 199 0.46 5.88 -3.82
CA PRO A 199 0.36 6.06 -5.28
C PRO A 199 -0.19 4.82 -6.00
N HIS A 200 -0.13 3.67 -5.34
CA HIS A 200 -0.66 2.38 -5.78
C HIS A 200 -0.76 1.48 -4.54
N ARG A 201 -1.20 0.22 -4.71
CA ARG A 201 -1.07 -0.77 -3.64
C ARG A 201 0.40 -1.07 -3.37
N LEU A 202 0.80 -0.87 -2.13
CA LEU A 202 2.16 -1.05 -1.64
C LEU A 202 2.35 -2.46 -1.10
N GLY A 203 3.48 -3.08 -1.44
CA GLY A 203 3.94 -4.27 -0.72
C GLY A 203 4.62 -3.90 0.60
N PHE A 204 4.66 -4.86 1.52
CA PHE A 204 5.36 -4.75 2.80
C PHE A 204 6.89 -4.85 2.64
N TYR A 205 7.34 -5.68 1.71
CA TYR A 205 8.75 -5.94 1.43
C TYR A 205 9.08 -5.73 -0.05
N THR A 206 8.13 -6.00 -0.96
CA THR A 206 8.35 -5.86 -2.40
C THR A 206 7.08 -5.42 -3.12
N ASN A 207 7.23 -4.52 -4.10
CA ASN A 207 6.13 -4.05 -4.93
C ASN A 207 5.75 -5.01 -6.07
N ALA A 208 6.27 -6.24 -6.08
CA ALA A 208 6.02 -7.15 -7.21
C ALA A 208 4.54 -7.56 -7.38
N TRP A 209 3.68 -7.29 -6.39
CA TRP A 209 2.22 -7.42 -6.51
C TRP A 209 1.59 -6.44 -7.50
N GLN A 210 2.28 -5.37 -7.88
CA GLN A 210 1.76 -4.39 -8.86
C GLN A 210 1.68 -4.95 -10.28
N GLY A 211 2.61 -5.84 -10.65
CA GLY A 211 2.66 -6.39 -12.01
C GLY A 211 1.63 -7.48 -12.27
N TYR A 212 1.06 -8.09 -11.22
CA TYR A 212 0.31 -9.34 -11.34
C TYR A 212 -0.85 -9.44 -10.34
N PRO A 213 -2.01 -8.85 -10.64
CA PRO A 213 -3.11 -8.66 -9.70
C PRO A 213 -3.92 -9.93 -9.35
N THR A 214 -3.43 -11.14 -9.69
CA THR A 214 -4.20 -12.37 -9.47
C THR A 214 -3.87 -13.03 -8.13
N ILE A 215 -4.89 -13.52 -7.43
CA ILE A 215 -4.72 -14.27 -6.15
C ILE A 215 -3.85 -15.52 -6.36
N PHE A 216 -3.89 -16.11 -7.56
CA PHE A 216 -3.10 -17.27 -7.93
C PHE A 216 -1.66 -16.94 -8.29
N PHE A 217 -1.33 -15.67 -8.55
CA PHE A 217 -0.02 -15.27 -9.03
C PHE A 217 1.09 -15.81 -8.13
N PRO A 218 1.20 -15.46 -6.84
CA PRO A 218 2.34 -15.90 -6.04
C PRO A 218 2.48 -17.44 -5.98
N PHE A 219 1.36 -18.16 -6.06
CA PHE A 219 1.34 -19.62 -6.08
C PHE A 219 1.81 -20.18 -7.43
N MET A 220 1.24 -19.73 -8.55
CA MET A 220 1.58 -20.21 -9.90
C MET A 220 2.96 -19.72 -10.38
N TYR A 221 3.37 -18.52 -9.95
CA TYR A 221 4.69 -17.96 -10.18
C TYR A 221 4.97 -16.84 -9.16
N PRO A 222 6.04 -16.92 -8.37
CA PRO A 222 7.22 -17.75 -8.57
C PRO A 222 7.27 -19.05 -7.74
N LEU A 223 6.33 -19.30 -6.83
CA LEU A 223 6.52 -20.37 -5.82
C LEU A 223 6.44 -21.78 -6.42
N LEU A 224 5.41 -22.09 -7.21
CA LEU A 224 5.25 -23.42 -7.81
C LEU A 224 6.42 -23.80 -8.72
N PRO A 225 6.89 -22.96 -9.66
CA PRO A 225 8.01 -23.33 -10.53
C PRO A 225 9.33 -23.39 -9.77
N MET A 226 9.51 -22.58 -8.71
CA MET A 226 10.66 -22.72 -7.81
C MET A 226 10.66 -24.08 -7.10
N ILE A 227 9.53 -24.50 -6.51
CA ILE A 227 9.41 -25.79 -5.81
C ILE A 227 9.58 -26.96 -6.78
N LEU A 228 8.88 -26.94 -7.92
CA LEU A 228 8.98 -27.99 -8.94
C LEU A 228 10.38 -28.09 -9.52
N GLY A 229 11.01 -26.95 -9.85
CA GLY A 229 12.38 -26.90 -10.32
C GLY A 229 13.36 -27.52 -9.32
N PHE A 230 13.23 -27.17 -8.04
CA PHE A 230 14.03 -27.73 -6.97
C PHE A 230 13.85 -29.26 -6.83
N ILE A 231 12.61 -29.75 -6.83
CA ILE A 231 12.31 -31.19 -6.75
C ILE A 231 12.91 -31.94 -7.95
N ILE A 232 12.75 -31.43 -9.17
CA ILE A 232 13.30 -32.06 -10.38
C ILE A 232 14.82 -32.16 -10.32
N ILE A 233 15.49 -31.10 -9.87
CA ILE A 233 16.96 -31.09 -9.69
C ILE A 233 17.36 -32.16 -8.69
N LEU A 234 16.76 -32.19 -7.49
CA LEU A 234 17.09 -33.15 -6.45
C LEU A 234 16.90 -34.60 -6.90
N VAL A 235 15.74 -34.93 -7.46
CA VAL A 235 15.43 -36.29 -7.94
C VAL A 235 16.42 -36.73 -9.03
N THR A 236 16.76 -35.83 -9.94
CA THR A 236 17.69 -36.13 -11.03
C THR A 236 19.11 -36.35 -10.51
N LEU A 237 19.59 -35.53 -9.58
CA LEU A 237 20.90 -35.68 -8.95
C LEU A 237 21.01 -36.99 -8.15
N VAL A 238 19.97 -37.36 -7.40
CA VAL A 238 19.93 -38.64 -6.66
C VAL A 238 20.00 -39.83 -7.60
N LYS A 239 19.27 -39.80 -8.72
CA LYS A 239 19.33 -40.87 -9.74
C LYS A 239 20.72 -41.00 -10.37
N LEU A 240 21.32 -39.87 -10.77
CA LEU A 240 22.68 -39.84 -11.34
C LEU A 240 23.71 -40.37 -10.34
N LYS A 241 23.58 -40.03 -9.05
CA LYS A 241 24.45 -40.55 -7.99
C LYS A 241 24.30 -42.07 -7.86
N ARG A 242 23.07 -42.59 -7.78
CA ARG A 242 22.82 -44.04 -7.64
C ARG A 242 23.43 -44.87 -8.77
N GLU A 243 23.31 -44.42 -10.01
CA GLU A 243 23.88 -45.12 -11.17
C GLU A 243 25.40 -45.18 -11.12
N LYS A 244 26.05 -44.07 -10.73
CA LYS A 244 27.49 -44.03 -10.51
C LYS A 244 27.95 -45.04 -9.45
N TYR A 245 27.17 -45.29 -8.40
CA TYR A 245 27.48 -46.30 -7.37
C TYR A 245 27.13 -47.74 -7.80
N GLN A 246 26.20 -47.93 -8.74
CA GLN A 246 25.79 -49.24 -9.25
C GLN A 246 26.61 -49.70 -10.47
N GLY A 247 27.65 -48.96 -10.87
CA GLY A 247 28.54 -49.34 -11.98
C GLY A 247 27.85 -49.35 -13.35
N ARG A 248 26.78 -48.56 -13.51
CA ARG A 248 26.05 -48.38 -14.78
C ARG A 248 26.26 -46.97 -15.35
#